data_AF-A0A7C3DVM6-F1
#
_entry.id   AF-A0A7C3DVM6-F1
#
_cell.length_a   1.000
_cell.length_b   1.000
_cell.length_c   1.000
_cell.angle_alpha   90.00
_cell.angle_beta   90.00
_cell.angle_gamma   90.00
#
_symmetry.space_group_name_H-M   'P 1'
#
loop_
_entity.id
_entity.type
_entity.pdbx_description
1 polymer ?
#
loop_
_entity_poly.entity_id
_entity_poly.type
_entity_poly.pdbx_seq_one_letter_code
_entity_poly.pdbx_strand_id
1 'polypeptide(L)'
;MKTFSTPDAAPPPDRPTAWACTLANLLALPGLGSLAAGRKVGWAQAALAMAGFALVLYGLVRTLLDLLASAEPVPAFTPAVALGLAGLVLSLGSWCWALVTSIQVHRQVREQEHKTSSSPDPAEPPRL
;
A
#
# COMPACT_ATOMS: atom_id res chain seq x y z
N MET A 1 -2.55 32.16 31.63
CA MET A 1 -2.32 30.69 31.59
C MET A 1 -2.81 30.18 30.25
N LYS A 2 -1.92 29.62 29.42
CA LYS A 2 -2.28 28.99 28.13
C LYS A 2 -2.42 27.49 28.41
N THR A 3 -3.63 26.95 28.32
CA THR A 3 -3.85 25.50 28.38
C THR A 3 -3.27 24.88 27.12
N PHE A 4 -2.24 24.06 27.28
CA PHE A 4 -1.78 23.18 26.22
C PHE A 4 -2.87 22.13 25.99
N SER A 5 -3.67 22.30 24.95
CA SER A 5 -4.47 21.20 24.42
C SER A 5 -3.50 20.18 23.84
N THR A 6 -3.36 19.03 24.49
CA THR A 6 -2.73 17.84 23.91
C THR A 6 -3.37 17.63 22.54
N PRO A 7 -2.61 17.47 21.44
CA PRO A 7 -3.20 17.10 20.17
C PRO A 7 -3.96 15.80 20.39
N ASP A 8 -5.29 15.84 20.25
CA ASP A 8 -6.12 14.64 20.25
C ASP A 8 -5.48 13.67 19.26
N ALA A 9 -5.04 12.52 19.78
CA ALA A 9 -4.55 11.45 18.93
C ALA A 9 -5.65 11.18 17.90
N ALA A 10 -5.31 11.31 16.60
CA ALA A 10 -6.28 11.17 15.53
C ALA A 10 -7.14 9.92 15.77
N PRO A 11 -8.48 10.04 15.65
CA PRO A 11 -9.37 8.95 15.97
C PRO A 11 -8.95 7.71 15.16
N PRO A 12 -8.98 6.53 15.79
CA PRO A 12 -8.59 5.32 15.11
C PRO A 12 -9.41 5.12 13.83
N PRO A 13 -8.81 4.52 12.78
CA PRO A 13 -9.48 4.35 11.50
C PRO A 13 -10.72 3.48 11.66
N ASP A 14 -11.85 3.93 11.11
CA ASP A 14 -13.09 3.17 11.05
C ASP A 14 -13.04 2.15 9.90
N ARG A 15 -13.98 1.18 9.89
CA ARG A 15 -14.04 0.15 8.84
C ARG A 15 -14.08 0.73 7.41
N PRO A 16 -14.89 1.77 7.11
CA PRO A 16 -14.87 2.41 5.80
C PRO A 16 -13.49 2.94 5.40
N THR A 17 -12.78 3.60 6.32
CA THR A 17 -11.42 4.11 6.06
C THR A 17 -10.43 2.97 5.80
N ALA A 18 -10.52 1.86 6.54
CA ALA A 18 -9.67 0.69 6.31
C ALA A 18 -9.89 0.08 4.91
N TRP A 19 -11.14 0.03 4.44
CA TRP A 19 -11.45 -0.39 3.07
C TRP A 19 -10.96 0.59 2.02
N ALA A 20 -11.14 1.90 2.22
CA ALA A 20 -10.61 2.92 1.32
C ALA A 20 -9.08 2.82 1.19
N CYS A 21 -8.37 2.63 2.30
CA CYS A 21 -6.92 2.39 2.29
C CYS A 21 -6.56 1.10 1.54
N THR A 22 -7.35 0.05 1.68
CA THR A 22 -7.13 -1.21 0.96
C THR A 22 -7.30 -1.01 -0.55
N LEU A 23 -8.39 -0.37 -0.98
CA LEU A 23 -8.64 -0.07 -2.38
C LEU A 23 -7.56 0.82 -2.98
N ALA A 24 -7.08 1.83 -2.24
CA ALA A 24 -5.98 2.68 -2.69
C ALA A 24 -4.67 1.90 -2.93
N ASN A 25 -4.35 0.94 -2.04
CA ASN A 25 -3.16 0.09 -2.20
C ASN A 25 -3.28 -0.90 -3.37
N LEU A 26 -4.48 -1.42 -3.66
CA LEU A 26 -4.67 -2.40 -4.73
C LEU A 26 -4.89 -1.77 -6.10
N LEU A 27 -5.70 -0.72 -6.19
CA LEU A 27 -6.20 -0.18 -7.46
C LEU A 27 -5.44 1.04 -7.97
N ALA A 28 -4.86 1.85 -7.08
CA ALA A 28 -4.15 3.06 -7.50
C ALA A 28 -2.63 2.83 -7.54
N LEU A 29 -2.01 2.72 -6.38
CA LEU A 29 -0.57 2.48 -6.27
C LEU A 29 -0.28 1.82 -4.91
N PRO A 30 0.47 0.71 -4.87
CA PRO A 30 0.89 0.11 -3.62
C PRO A 30 1.67 1.12 -2.78
N GLY A 31 1.21 1.33 -1.55
CA GLY A 31 1.78 2.32 -0.61
C GLY A 31 0.89 3.54 -0.37
N LEU A 32 0.01 3.94 -1.30
CA LEU A 32 -0.88 5.09 -1.10
C LEU A 32 -1.85 4.88 0.06
N GLY A 33 -2.49 3.71 0.11
CA GLY A 33 -3.38 3.34 1.20
C GLY A 33 -2.66 3.23 2.55
N SER A 34 -1.42 2.74 2.52
CA SER A 34 -0.57 2.71 3.71
C SER A 34 -0.25 4.12 4.23
N LEU A 35 0.05 5.07 3.34
CA LEU A 35 0.28 6.48 3.71
C LEU A 35 -0.99 7.15 4.21
N ALA A 36 -2.14 6.89 3.58
CA ALA A 36 -3.45 7.40 4.02
C ALA A 36 -3.82 6.86 5.42
N ALA A 37 -3.42 5.63 5.74
CA ALA A 37 -3.51 5.04 7.07
C ALA A 37 -2.42 5.54 8.06
N GLY A 38 -1.64 6.57 7.70
CA GLY A 38 -0.59 7.16 8.53
C GLY A 38 0.70 6.32 8.64
N ARG A 39 0.85 5.26 7.84
CA ARG A 39 2.01 4.37 7.90
C ARG A 39 3.11 4.81 6.94
N LYS A 40 4.25 5.25 7.50
CA LYS A 40 5.45 5.67 6.73
C LYS A 40 6.00 4.59 5.80
N VAL A 41 5.72 3.31 6.06
CA VAL A 41 6.09 2.18 5.19
C VAL A 41 5.55 2.33 3.76
N GLY A 42 4.47 3.09 3.57
CA GLY A 42 3.90 3.34 2.25
C GLY A 42 4.85 4.06 1.29
N TRP A 43 5.81 4.86 1.79
CA TRP A 43 6.85 5.47 0.94
C TRP A 43 7.77 4.43 0.32
N ALA A 44 8.18 3.43 1.10
CA ALA A 44 9.04 2.34 0.61
C ALA A 44 8.28 1.46 -0.39
N GLN A 45 6.99 1.19 -0.13
CA GLN A 45 6.11 0.45 -1.05
C GLN A 45 5.96 1.18 -2.39
N ALA A 46 5.65 2.47 -2.34
CA ALA A 46 5.50 3.29 -3.55
C ALA A 46 6.81 3.37 -4.33
N ALA A 47 7.95 3.62 -3.65
CA ALA A 47 9.26 3.68 -4.29
C ALA A 47 9.63 2.35 -4.97
N LEU A 48 9.42 1.22 -4.29
CA LEU A 48 9.71 -0.11 -4.84
C LEU A 48 8.84 -0.43 -6.05
N ALA A 49 7.56 -0.07 -5.99
CA ALA A 49 6.63 -0.28 -7.10
C ALA A 49 6.97 0.59 -8.31
N MET A 50 7.32 1.87 -8.09
CA MET A 50 7.74 2.78 -9.15
C MET A 50 9.07 2.35 -9.78
N ALA A 51 10.04 1.91 -8.98
CA ALA A 51 11.30 1.38 -9.48
C ALA A 51 11.09 0.11 -10.32
N GLY A 52 10.30 -0.85 -9.81
CA GLY A 52 9.94 -2.05 -10.56
C GLY A 52 9.21 -1.74 -11.87
N PHE A 53 8.26 -0.80 -11.84
CA PHE A 53 7.50 -0.39 -13.01
C PHE A 53 8.38 0.29 -14.06
N ALA A 54 9.32 1.14 -13.64
CA ALA A 54 10.30 1.75 -14.54
C ALA A 54 11.18 0.72 -15.24
N LEU A 55 11.60 -0.34 -14.53
CA LEU A 55 12.37 -1.44 -15.12
C LEU A 55 11.53 -2.26 -16.12
N VAL A 56 10.25 -2.51 -15.83
CA VAL A 56 9.32 -3.15 -16.78
C VAL A 56 9.20 -2.31 -18.06
N LEU A 57 8.96 -1.00 -17.92
CA LEU A 57 8.85 -0.10 -19.06
C LEU A 57 10.14 -0.04 -19.87
N TYR A 58 11.30 0.06 -19.21
CA TYR A 58 12.59 0.03 -19.87
C TYR A 58 12.79 -1.27 -20.66
N GLY A 59 12.54 -2.42 -20.03
CA GLY A 59 12.68 -3.73 -20.67
C GLY A 59 11.76 -3.87 -21.88
N LEU A 60 10.52 -3.41 -21.77
CA LEU A 60 9.53 -3.41 -22.86
C LEU A 60 9.99 -2.50 -24.01
N VAL A 61 10.30 -1.24 -23.74
CA VAL A 61 10.72 -0.28 -24.77
C VAL A 61 11.99 -0.77 -25.47
N ARG A 62 12.98 -1.26 -24.72
CA ARG A 62 14.23 -1.76 -25.30
C ARG A 62 13.98 -2.97 -26.21
N THR A 63 13.11 -3.89 -25.78
CA THR A 63 12.72 -5.08 -26.56
C THR A 63 11.97 -4.69 -27.84
N LEU A 64 11.06 -3.71 -27.77
CA LEU A 64 10.38 -3.18 -28.94
C LEU A 64 11.37 -2.52 -29.90
N LEU A 65 12.30 -1.70 -29.41
CA LEU A 65 13.34 -1.09 -30.25
C LEU A 65 14.22 -2.15 -30.94
N ASP A 66 14.59 -3.22 -30.24
CA ASP A 66 15.33 -4.35 -30.84
C ASP A 66 14.52 -5.05 -31.93
N LEU A 67 13.22 -5.25 -31.70
CA LEU A 67 12.32 -5.86 -32.66
C LEU A 67 12.13 -4.99 -33.91
N LEU A 68 12.04 -3.66 -33.76
CA LEU A 68 11.93 -2.75 -34.89
C LEU A 68 13.24 -2.62 -35.68
N ALA A 69 14.39 -2.77 -35.02
CA ALA A 69 15.71 -2.62 -35.64
C ALA A 69 16.21 -3.90 -36.33
N SER A 70 15.64 -5.06 -36.00
CA SER A 70 16.13 -6.37 -36.45
C SER A 70 15.26 -6.94 -37.56
N ALA A 71 15.88 -7.38 -38.65
CA ALA A 71 15.20 -8.21 -39.67
C ALA A 71 15.07 -9.68 -39.23
N GLU A 72 15.81 -10.08 -38.20
CA GLU A 72 15.84 -11.42 -37.63
C GLU A 72 14.98 -11.51 -36.35
N PRO A 73 14.47 -12.70 -36.00
CA PRO A 73 13.74 -12.91 -34.76
C PRO A 73 14.58 -12.54 -33.52
N VAL A 74 14.04 -11.68 -32.66
CA VAL A 74 14.68 -11.34 -31.39
C VAL A 74 14.65 -12.56 -30.45
N PRO A 75 15.77 -12.92 -29.80
CA PRO A 75 15.78 -14.00 -28.82
C PRO A 75 14.75 -13.78 -27.70
N ALA A 76 14.08 -14.85 -27.26
CA ALA A 76 13.04 -14.75 -26.24
C ALA A 76 13.55 -14.22 -24.89
N PHE A 77 14.83 -14.43 -24.57
CA PHE A 77 15.41 -14.02 -23.29
C PHE A 77 16.65 -13.14 -23.50
N THR A 78 16.41 -11.84 -23.62
CA THR A 78 17.47 -10.81 -23.65
C THR A 78 17.69 -10.20 -22.27
N PRO A 79 18.82 -9.51 -22.03
CA PRO A 79 19.03 -8.75 -20.80
C PRO A 79 17.91 -7.72 -20.53
N ALA A 80 17.32 -7.15 -21.59
CA ALA A 80 16.18 -6.24 -21.47
C ALA A 80 14.93 -6.95 -20.93
N VAL A 81 14.62 -8.14 -21.45
CA VAL A 81 13.53 -8.99 -20.95
C VAL A 81 13.80 -9.39 -19.49
N ALA A 82 15.01 -9.84 -19.18
CA ALA A 82 15.39 -10.22 -17.82
C ALA A 82 15.23 -9.06 -16.82
N LEU A 83 15.64 -7.85 -17.21
CA LEU A 83 15.49 -6.65 -16.38
C LEU A 83 14.01 -6.25 -16.22
N GLY A 84 13.22 -6.38 -17.28
CA GLY A 84 11.77 -6.18 -17.22
C GLY A 84 11.08 -7.17 -16.28
N LEU A 85 11.46 -8.45 -16.32
CA LEU A 85 10.96 -9.48 -15.40
C LEU A 85 11.38 -9.21 -13.95
N ALA A 86 12.63 -8.78 -13.72
CA ALA A 86 13.08 -8.36 -12.40
C ALA A 86 12.25 -7.17 -11.88
N GLY A 87 11.98 -6.19 -12.75
CA GLY A 87 11.08 -5.08 -12.45
C GLY A 87 9.67 -5.54 -12.05
N LEU A 88 9.11 -6.49 -12.80
CA LEU A 88 7.79 -7.05 -12.52
C LEU A 88 7.74 -7.72 -11.15
N VAL A 89 8.77 -8.51 -10.81
CA VAL A 89 8.89 -9.15 -9.49
C VAL A 89 8.96 -8.11 -8.37
N LEU A 90 9.73 -7.03 -8.54
CA LEU A 90 9.81 -5.95 -7.55
C LEU A 90 8.46 -5.24 -7.36
N SER A 91 7.77 -4.92 -8.46
CA SER A 91 6.44 -4.30 -8.40
C SER A 91 5.42 -5.22 -7.72
N LEU A 92 5.35 -6.49 -8.11
CA LEU A 92 4.44 -7.45 -7.49
C LEU A 92 4.77 -7.70 -6.01
N GLY A 93 6.05 -7.77 -5.67
CA GLY A 93 6.50 -7.85 -4.27
C GLY A 93 6.03 -6.67 -3.44
N SER A 94 6.08 -5.44 -4.00
CA SER A 94 5.52 -4.26 -3.35
C SER A 94 4.00 -4.36 -3.16
N TRP A 95 3.25 -4.87 -4.15
CA TRP A 95 1.80 -5.10 -4.02
C TRP A 95 1.47 -6.11 -2.92
N CYS A 96 2.17 -7.24 -2.87
CA CYS A 96 1.99 -8.24 -1.81
C CYS A 96 2.27 -7.61 -0.43
N TRP A 97 3.30 -6.78 -0.33
CA TRP A 97 3.60 -6.07 0.91
C TRP A 97 2.51 -5.06 1.28
N ALA A 98 1.99 -4.30 0.32
CA ALA A 98 0.89 -3.36 0.52
C ALA A 98 -0.38 -4.08 1.00
N LEU A 99 -0.68 -5.25 0.44
CA LEU A 99 -1.79 -6.11 0.89
C LEU A 99 -1.61 -6.57 2.34
N VAL A 100 -0.41 -7.03 2.72
CA VAL A 100 -0.11 -7.39 4.11
C VAL A 100 -0.32 -6.20 5.04
N THR A 101 0.13 -5.00 4.66
CA THR A 101 -0.11 -3.78 5.45
C THR A 101 -1.60 -3.48 5.58
N SER A 102 -2.39 -3.62 4.53
CA SER A 102 -3.85 -3.46 4.57
C SER A 102 -4.51 -4.45 5.53
N ILE A 103 -4.12 -5.73 5.51
CA ILE A 103 -4.63 -6.74 6.46
C ILE A 103 -4.32 -6.33 7.91
N GLN A 104 -3.12 -5.80 8.17
CA GLN A 104 -2.76 -5.32 9.51
C GLN A 104 -3.64 -4.15 9.98
N VAL A 105 -3.99 -3.22 9.08
CA VAL A 105 -4.92 -2.13 9.39
C VAL A 105 -6.30 -2.70 9.77
N HIS A 106 -6.84 -3.63 8.98
CA HIS A 106 -8.13 -4.28 9.30
C HIS A 106 -8.11 -5.01 10.65
N ARG A 107 -6.98 -5.67 11.00
CA ARG A 107 -6.83 -6.31 12.32
C ARG A 107 -6.87 -5.30 13.47
N GLN A 108 -6.23 -4.14 13.30
CA GLN A 108 -6.24 -3.08 14.31
C GLN A 108 -7.66 -2.53 14.55
N VAL A 109 -8.43 -2.33 13.48
CA VAL A 109 -9.84 -1.91 13.59
C VAL A 109 -10.65 -2.93 14.39
N ARG A 110 -10.52 -4.22 14.08
CA ARG A 110 -11.24 -5.30 14.79
C ARG A 110 -10.89 -5.39 16.27
N GLU A 111 -9.61 -5.25 16.62
CA GLU A 111 -9.15 -5.28 18.02
C GLU A 111 -9.70 -4.09 18.82
N GLN A 112 -9.88 -2.94 18.18
CA GLN A 112 -10.46 -1.75 18.81
C GLN A 112 -11.98 -1.88 19.02
N GLU A 113 -12.72 -2.39 18.03
CA GLU A 113 -14.16 -2.68 18.18
C GLU A 113 -14.43 -3.63 19.35
N HIS A 114 -13.57 -4.64 19.54
CA HIS A 114 -13.67 -5.56 20.67
C HIS A 114 -13.39 -4.86 22.01
N LYS A 115 -12.38 -3.98 22.09
CA LYS A 115 -12.07 -3.23 23.31
C LYS A 115 -13.22 -2.29 23.70
N THR A 116 -13.76 -1.55 22.74
CA THR A 116 -14.89 -0.63 22.96
C THR A 116 -16.13 -1.36 23.46
N SER A 117 -16.45 -2.54 22.90
CA SER A 117 -17.61 -3.34 23.34
C SER A 117 -17.40 -4.04 24.70
N SER A 118 -16.15 -4.26 25.11
CA SER A 118 -15.81 -4.87 26.41
C SER A 118 -15.64 -3.87 27.56
N SER A 119 -15.56 -2.56 27.27
CA SER A 119 -15.46 -1.54 28.32
C SER A 119 -16.84 -1.31 28.95
N PRO A 120 -17.00 -1.39 30.29
CA PRO A 120 -18.25 -1.06 30.95
C PRO A 120 -18.64 0.40 30.66
N ASP A 121 -19.93 0.63 30.40
CA ASP A 121 -20.49 1.96 30.22
C ASP A 121 -20.18 2.84 31.44
N PRO A 122 -19.51 4.00 31.31
CA PRO A 122 -19.26 4.90 32.42
C PRO A 122 -20.58 5.54 32.87
N ALA A 123 -21.24 4.87 33.81
CA ALA A 123 -22.32 5.38 34.65
C ALA A 123 -23.50 6.03 33.90
N GLU A 124 -24.54 5.24 33.63
CA GLU A 124 -25.89 5.80 33.52
C GLU A 124 -26.18 6.57 34.83
N PRO A 125 -26.33 7.90 34.81
CA PRO A 125 -26.68 8.62 36.03
C PRO A 125 -28.08 8.17 36.47
N PRO A 126 -28.32 8.03 37.79
CA PRO A 126 -29.62 7.58 38.30
C PRO A 126 -30.70 8.52 37.79
N ARG A 127 -31.64 7.95 37.01
CA ARG A 127 -32.87 8.64 36.63
C ARG A 127 -33.72 8.77 37.91
N LEU A 128 -33.77 9.98 38.45
CA LEU A 128 -34.69 10.38 39.53
C LEU A 128 -36.08 10.65 38.95
#